data_AF-A0A6N2SG42-F1
#
_entry.id   AF-A0A6N2SG42-F1
#
_cell.length_a   1.000
_cell.length_b   1.000
_cell.length_c   1.000
_cell.angle_alpha   90.00
_cell.angle_beta   90.00
_cell.angle_gamma   90.00
#
_symmetry.space_group_name_H-M   'P 1'
#
loop_
_entity.id
_entity.type
_entity.pdbx_description
1 polymer ?
#
loop_
_entity_poly.entity_id
_entity_poly.type
_entity_poly.pdbx_seq_one_letter_code
_entity_poly.pdbx_strand_id
1 'polypeptide(L)'
;MDASIQKWRAEYQTVTGTIFVVGFVLYSILGVFFSYSNGSSPVMAAAIGMAGGYFFFSILSGLLWTIRFVAGKSLRTKVLLTVFFPVPVWLVLAGIFYSVPYGVYNFRELRRCPR
;
A
#
# COMPACT_ATOMS: atom_id res chain seq x y z
N MET A 1 18.15 -14.17 20.76
CA MET A 1 17.72 -13.44 19.54
C MET A 1 18.72 -12.34 19.32
N ASP A 2 19.44 -12.32 18.20
CA ASP A 2 20.62 -11.46 18.01
C ASP A 2 20.29 -9.96 18.10
N ALA A 3 21.11 -9.21 18.84
CA ALA A 3 20.95 -7.77 19.04
C ALA A 3 20.97 -6.98 17.72
N SER A 4 21.67 -7.48 16.70
CA SER A 4 21.72 -6.90 15.35
C SER A 4 20.38 -6.96 14.62
N ILE A 5 19.65 -8.08 14.75
CA ILE A 5 18.34 -8.28 14.14
C ILE A 5 17.30 -7.36 14.78
N GLN A 6 17.35 -7.20 16.12
CA GLN A 6 16.46 -6.32 16.85
C GLN A 6 16.65 -4.85 16.45
N LYS A 7 17.90 -4.39 16.35
CA LYS A 7 18.23 -3.04 15.88
C LYS A 7 17.66 -2.78 14.49
N TRP A 8 17.81 -3.72 13.57
CA TRP A 8 17.30 -3.57 12.21
C TRP A 8 15.77 -3.48 12.14
N ARG A 9 15.05 -4.26 12.98
CA ARG A 9 13.59 -4.20 13.06
C ARG A 9 13.10 -2.86 13.61
N ALA A 10 13.77 -2.33 14.63
CA ALA A 10 13.45 -1.02 15.20
C ALA A 10 13.69 0.12 14.19
N GLU A 11 14.80 0.09 13.44
CA GLU A 11 15.09 1.05 12.38
C GLU A 11 14.04 0.99 11.27
N TYR A 12 13.67 -0.21 10.81
CA TYR A 12 12.63 -0.40 9.81
C TYR A 12 11.29 0.18 10.25
N GLN A 13 10.84 -0.13 11.47
CA GLN A 13 9.58 0.39 12.01
C GLN A 13 9.61 1.91 12.17
N THR A 14 10.70 2.48 12.65
CA THR A 14 10.84 3.93 12.83
C THR A 14 10.76 4.65 11.48
N VAL A 15 11.51 4.17 10.49
CA VAL A 15 11.57 4.81 9.17
C VAL A 15 10.24 4.67 8.41
N THR A 16 9.62 3.49 8.44
CA THR A 16 8.31 3.27 7.80
C THR A 16 7.17 3.96 8.53
N GLY A 17 7.21 4.05 9.87
CA GLY A 17 6.26 4.85 10.65
C GLY A 17 6.40 6.34 10.36
N THR A 18 7.62 6.84 10.23
CA THR A 18 7.86 8.26 9.90
C THR A 18 7.28 8.61 8.53
N ILE A 19 7.53 7.80 7.49
CA ILE A 19 6.97 8.09 6.16
C ILE A 19 5.44 7.95 6.14
N PHE A 20 4.87 7.04 6.94
CA PHE A 20 3.43 6.93 7.09
C PHE A 20 2.83 8.23 7.64
N VAL A 21 3.40 8.77 8.72
CA VAL A 21 2.93 10.03 9.32
C VAL A 21 3.08 11.20 8.34
N VAL A 22 4.21 11.29 7.63
CA VAL A 22 4.42 12.32 6.60
C VAL A 22 3.36 12.21 5.49
N GLY A 23 3.14 10.99 4.98
CA GLY A 23 2.12 10.73 3.96
C GLY A 23 0.71 11.06 4.45
N PHE A 24 0.40 10.72 5.71
CA PHE A 24 -0.87 11.02 6.35
C PHE A 24 -1.10 12.52 6.43
N VAL A 25 -0.12 13.30 6.88
CA VAL A 25 -0.23 14.76 6.99
C VAL A 25 -0.44 15.40 5.62
N LEU A 26 0.39 15.04 4.63
CA LEU A 26 0.29 15.59 3.27
C LEU A 26 -1.10 15.33 2.65
N TYR A 27 -1.59 14.10 2.74
CA TYR A 27 -2.89 13.74 2.17
C TYR A 27 -4.07 14.22 3.02
N SER A 28 -3.92 14.37 4.33
CA SER A 28 -4.95 14.98 5.17
C SER A 28 -5.17 16.45 4.80
N ILE A 29 -4.09 17.20 4.55
CA ILE A 29 -4.19 18.59 4.05
C ILE A 29 -4.97 18.61 2.73
N LEU A 30 -4.60 17.76 1.78
CA LEU A 30 -5.32 17.62 0.51
C LEU A 30 -6.79 17.25 0.73
N GLY A 31 -7.06 16.33 1.65
CA GLY A 31 -8.41 15.88 2.02
C GLY A 31 -9.25 16.98 2.66
N VAL A 32 -8.66 17.87 3.45
CA VAL A 32 -9.34 19.06 4.00
C VAL A 32 -9.72 20.03 2.89
N PHE A 33 -8.81 20.32 1.96
CA PHE A 33 -9.12 21.15 0.79
C PHE A 33 -10.26 20.56 -0.03
N PHE A 34 -10.20 19.25 -0.31
CA PHE A 34 -11.24 18.55 -1.04
C PHE A 34 -12.58 18.52 -0.29
N SER A 35 -12.53 18.43 1.04
CA SER A 35 -13.72 18.45 1.88
C SER A 35 -14.39 19.81 1.91
N TYR A 36 -13.58 20.87 2.00
CA TYR A 36 -14.07 22.25 1.94
C TYR A 36 -14.66 22.60 0.57
N SER A 37 -14.02 22.17 -0.53
CA SER A 37 -14.50 22.48 -1.88
C SER A 37 -15.78 21.75 -2.26
N ASN A 38 -16.02 20.55 -1.71
CA ASN A 38 -17.15 19.69 -2.07
C ASN A 38 -18.21 19.57 -0.96
N GLY A 39 -18.08 20.31 0.14
CA GLY A 39 -18.97 20.22 1.30
C GLY A 39 -19.01 18.82 1.94
N SER A 40 -17.93 18.05 1.82
CA SER A 40 -17.89 16.67 2.32
C SER A 40 -17.41 16.58 3.78
N SER A 41 -17.71 15.46 4.43
CA SER A 41 -17.53 15.31 5.88
C SER A 41 -16.04 15.32 6.28
N PRO A 42 -15.70 15.80 7.50
CA PRO A 42 -14.33 15.74 8.01
C PRO A 42 -13.77 14.32 8.12
N VAL A 43 -14.64 13.30 8.14
CA VAL A 43 -14.26 11.88 8.09
C VAL A 43 -13.60 11.53 6.75
N MET A 44 -14.01 12.18 5.65
CA MET A 44 -13.41 11.98 4.33
C MET A 44 -11.96 12.47 4.31
N ALA A 45 -11.66 13.61 4.94
CA ALA A 45 -10.29 14.11 5.05
C ALA A 45 -9.37 13.13 5.80
N ALA A 46 -9.86 12.53 6.90
CA ALA A 46 -9.11 11.51 7.63
C ALA A 46 -8.92 10.23 6.79
N ALA A 47 -9.93 9.81 6.02
CA ALA A 47 -9.83 8.65 5.12
C ALA A 47 -8.78 8.88 4.01
N ILE A 48 -8.76 10.07 3.41
CA ILE A 48 -7.76 10.46 2.41
C ILE A 48 -6.36 10.50 3.04
N GLY A 49 -6.24 11.05 4.24
CA GLY A 49 -5.00 11.00 5.03
C GLY A 49 -4.49 9.59 5.25
N MET A 50 -5.34 8.68 5.74
CA MET A 50 -4.99 7.27 5.95
C MET A 50 -4.55 6.59 4.65
N ALA A 51 -5.23 6.86 3.54
CA ALA A 51 -4.86 6.34 2.23
C ALA A 51 -3.46 6.84 1.81
N GLY A 52 -3.16 8.13 2.02
CA GLY A 52 -1.86 8.71 1.75
C GLY A 52 -0.73 8.12 2.60
N GLY A 53 -0.95 8.01 3.91
CA GLY A 53 0.01 7.38 4.82
C GLY A 53 0.31 5.94 4.40
N TYR A 54 -0.73 5.16 4.11
CA TYR A 54 -0.57 3.78 3.64
C TYR A 54 0.13 3.70 2.27
N PHE A 55 -0.14 4.63 1.36
CA PHE A 55 0.51 4.68 0.05
C PHE A 55 2.03 4.86 0.16
N PHE A 56 2.49 5.87 0.91
CA PHE A 56 3.91 6.10 1.10
C PHE A 56 4.60 4.99 1.91
N PHE A 57 3.92 4.48 2.94
CA PHE A 57 4.38 3.30 3.68
C PHE A 57 4.61 2.11 2.75
N SER A 58 3.63 1.82 1.88
CA SER A 58 3.68 0.68 0.94
C SER A 58 4.82 0.84 -0.07
N ILE A 59 5.02 2.04 -0.61
CA ILE A 59 6.14 2.33 -1.52
C ILE A 59 7.47 2.13 -0.82
N LEU A 60 7.67 2.72 0.36
CA LEU A 60 8.96 2.61 1.06
C LEU A 60 9.25 1.19 1.51
N SER A 61 8.25 0.49 2.05
CA SER A 61 8.34 -0.93 2.40
C SER A 61 8.72 -1.79 1.18
N GLY A 62 8.03 -1.58 0.05
CA GLY A 62 8.33 -2.25 -1.21
C GLY A 62 9.73 -1.96 -1.70
N LEU A 63 10.19 -0.71 -1.62
CA LEU A 63 11.54 -0.30 -2.01
C LEU A 63 12.61 -0.97 -1.15
N LEU A 64 12.48 -0.91 0.18
CA LEU A 64 13.43 -1.52 1.12
C LEU A 64 13.54 -3.03 0.92
N TRP A 65 12.41 -3.70 0.70
CA TRP A 65 12.37 -5.13 0.40
C TRP A 65 13.03 -5.44 -0.95
N THR A 66 12.67 -4.68 -1.99
CA THR A 66 13.18 -4.89 -3.35
C THR A 66 14.67 -4.62 -3.45
N ILE A 67 15.19 -3.54 -2.84
CA ILE A 67 16.63 -3.22 -2.84
C ILE A 67 17.41 -4.39 -2.25
N ARG A 68 16.97 -4.95 -1.12
CA ARG A 68 17.63 -6.10 -0.49
C ARG A 68 17.60 -7.34 -1.35
N PHE A 69 16.43 -7.62 -1.94
CA PHE A 69 16.28 -8.77 -2.83
C PHE A 69 17.14 -8.66 -4.09
N VAL A 70 17.20 -7.47 -4.68
CA VAL A 70 17.91 -7.17 -5.93
C VAL A 70 19.42 -7.04 -5.72
N ALA A 71 19.88 -6.56 -4.55
CA ALA A 71 21.30 -6.33 -4.26
C ALA A 71 22.16 -7.58 -4.47
N GLY A 72 21.66 -8.76 -4.06
CA GLY A 72 22.37 -10.04 -4.18
C GLY A 72 22.24 -10.74 -5.54
N LYS A 73 21.69 -10.10 -6.57
CA LYS A 73 21.44 -10.72 -7.88
C LYS A 73 22.46 -10.30 -8.94
N SER A 74 22.67 -11.17 -9.94
CA SER A 74 23.51 -10.88 -11.11
C SER A 74 22.91 -9.75 -11.97
N LEU A 75 23.74 -9.04 -12.75
CA LEU A 75 23.27 -7.96 -13.63
C LEU A 75 22.18 -8.44 -14.60
N ARG A 76 22.33 -9.63 -15.19
CA ARG A 76 21.31 -10.23 -16.08
C ARG A 76 19.97 -10.40 -15.37
N THR A 77 19.98 -10.89 -14.13
CA THR A 77 18.78 -11.05 -13.31
C THR A 77 18.16 -9.70 -12.96
N LYS A 78 18.97 -8.67 -12.66
CA LYS A 78 18.47 -7.32 -12.41
C LYS A 78 17.74 -6.76 -13.63
N VAL A 79 18.31 -6.92 -14.82
CA VAL A 79 17.67 -6.51 -16.09
C VAL A 79 16.35 -7.23 -16.30
N LEU A 80 16.32 -8.56 -16.12
CA LEU A 80 15.08 -9.34 -16.24
C LEU A 80 14.03 -8.89 -15.22
N LEU A 81 14.41 -8.71 -13.95
CA LEU A 81 13.49 -8.24 -12.90
C LEU A 81 12.92 -6.86 -13.22
N THR A 82 13.72 -5.93 -13.76
CA THR A 82 13.25 -4.60 -14.15
C THR A 82 12.27 -4.68 -15.34
N VAL A 83 12.57 -5.48 -16.36
CA VAL A 83 11.70 -5.64 -17.54
C VAL A 83 10.38 -6.31 -17.18
N PHE A 84 10.42 -7.33 -16.33
CA PHE A 84 9.23 -8.09 -15.92
C PHE A 84 8.53 -7.53 -14.67
N PHE A 85 9.04 -6.47 -14.04
CA PHE A 85 8.43 -5.83 -12.88
C PHE A 85 6.95 -5.45 -13.06
N PRO A 86 6.48 -4.99 -14.24
CA PRO A 86 5.07 -4.68 -14.43
C PRO A 86 4.15 -5.89 -14.33
N VAL A 87 4.63 -7.11 -14.61
CA VAL A 87 3.79 -8.33 -14.63
C VAL A 87 3.13 -8.62 -13.28
N PRO A 88 3.86 -8.71 -12.14
CA PRO A 88 3.23 -8.92 -10.84
C PRO A 88 2.30 -7.76 -10.44
N VAL A 89 2.61 -6.51 -10.82
CA VAL A 89 1.73 -5.36 -10.57
C VAL A 89 0.39 -5.55 -11.28
N TRP A 90 0.42 -5.91 -12.55
CA TRP A 90 -0.78 -6.21 -13.33
C TRP A 90 -1.59 -7.38 -12.78
N LEU A 91 -0.92 -8.45 -12.32
CA LEU A 91 -1.61 -9.59 -11.72
C LEU A 91 -2.31 -9.23 -10.41
N VAL A 92 -1.69 -8.41 -9.56
CA VAL A 92 -2.32 -7.91 -8.33
C VAL A 92 -3.52 -7.02 -8.66
N LEU A 93 -3.37 -6.09 -9.61
CA LEU A 93 -4.46 -5.21 -10.04
C LEU A 93 -5.61 -6.01 -10.63
N ALA A 94 -5.35 -6.97 -11.51
CA ALA A 94 -6.35 -7.87 -12.06
C ALA A 94 -7.04 -8.67 -10.93
N GLY A 95 -6.26 -9.20 -9.99
CA GLY A 95 -6.79 -9.89 -8.82
C GLY A 95 -7.79 -9.04 -8.03
N ILE A 96 -7.44 -7.79 -7.70
CA ILE A 96 -8.34 -6.85 -7.01
C ILE A 96 -9.57 -6.56 -7.88
N PHE A 97 -9.36 -6.25 -9.16
CA PHE A 97 -10.42 -5.84 -10.08
C PHE A 97 -11.45 -6.94 -10.33
N TYR A 98 -11.04 -8.22 -10.36
CA TYR A 98 -11.96 -9.35 -10.53
C TYR A 98 -12.52 -9.89 -9.21
N SER A 99 -11.71 -9.93 -8.13
CA SER A 99 -12.15 -10.51 -6.85
C SER A 99 -13.16 -9.63 -6.11
N VAL A 100 -13.04 -8.30 -6.16
CA VAL A 100 -13.93 -7.40 -5.44
C VAL A 100 -15.37 -7.45 -6.01
N PRO A 101 -15.61 -7.32 -7.32
CA PRO A 101 -16.96 -7.46 -7.87
C PRO A 101 -17.56 -8.84 -7.64
N TYR A 102 -16.74 -9.89 -7.79
CA TYR A 102 -17.20 -11.27 -7.56
C TYR A 102 -17.57 -11.51 -6.10
N GLY A 103 -16.78 -10.98 -5.15
CA GLY A 103 -17.09 -11.02 -3.73
C GLY A 103 -18.40 -10.29 -3.39
N VAL A 104 -18.64 -9.12 -4.00
CA VAL A 104 -19.89 -8.37 -3.82
C VAL A 104 -21.09 -9.15 -4.40
N TYR A 105 -20.94 -9.76 -5.57
CA TYR A 105 -21.97 -10.61 -6.18
C TYR A 105 -22.32 -11.78 -5.24
N ASN A 106 -21.33 -12.56 -4.81
CA ASN A 106 -21.55 -13.71 -3.94
C ASN A 106 -22.19 -13.31 -2.59
N PHE A 107 -21.76 -12.19 -2.00
CA PHE A 107 -22.33 -11.71 -0.74
C PHE A 107 -23.80 -11.27 -0.89
N ARG A 108 -24.17 -10.71 -2.05
CA ARG A 108 -25.58 -10.40 -2.34
C ARG A 108 -26.40 -11.66 -2.54
N GLU A 109 -25.87 -12.65 -3.24
CA GLU A 109 -26.57 -13.90 -3.51
C GLU A 109 -26.79 -14.72 -2.23
N LEU A 110 -25.77 -14.80 -1.36
CA LEU A 110 -25.89 -15.41 -0.03
C LEU A 110 -26.96 -14.76 0.86
N ARG A 111 -27.22 -13.45 0.69
CA ARG A 111 -28.31 -12.75 1.41
C ARG A 111 -29.69 -12.96 0.78
N ARG A 112 -29.77 -13.42 -0.47
CA ARG A 112 -31.03 -13.69 -1.18
C ARG A 112 -31.52 -15.13 -1.01
N CYS A 113 -30.64 -16.07 -0.68
CA CYS A 113 -31.07 -17.42 -0.29
C CYS A 113 -31.70 -17.37 1.11
N PRO A 114 -33.01 -17.67 1.25
CA PRO A 114 -33.61 -17.87 2.57
C PRO A 114 -32.98 -19.13 3.18
N ARG A 115 -32.57 -19.05 4.45
CA ARG A 115 -32.24 -20.22 5.25
C ARG A 115 -33.50 -20.98 5.62
#